data_AF-A0A2V8QH64-F1
#
_entry.id   AF-A0A2V8QH64-F1
#
_cell.length_a   1.000
_cell.length_b   1.000
_cell.length_c   1.000
_cell.angle_alpha   90.00
_cell.angle_beta   90.00
_cell.angle_gamma   90.00
#
_symmetry.space_group_name_H-M   'P 1'
#
loop_
_entity.id
_entity.type
_entity.pdbx_description
1 polymer ?
#
loop_
_entity_poly.entity_id
_entity_poly.type
_entity_poly.pdbx_seq_one_letter_code
_entity_poly.pdbx_strand_id
1 'polypeptide(L)'
;MEANQSLSQGLKRTYKSGLKSFKQAYYKGSVDAFHEWRKHVKHLLFQTRILKTIWGRIMKALTKELDALGELLSEHHDLALLRGTVSKLVSKNNKVEIESLIALIDQRRGELEVQARQLGARVFAETPRAFISRNEAYWKTLRSEVKDATLAS
;
A
#
# COMPACT_ATOMS: atom_id res chain seq x y z
N MET A 1 -26.53 12.23 4.13
CA MET A 1 -25.95 11.30 5.14
C MET A 1 -25.31 10.07 4.48
N GLU A 2 -25.83 9.64 3.32
CA GLU A 2 -25.43 8.45 2.55
C GLU A 2 -24.00 8.49 1.96
N ALA A 3 -23.53 9.64 1.48
CA ALA A 3 -22.21 9.76 0.86
C ALA A 3 -21.04 9.40 1.81
N ASN A 4 -21.15 9.78 3.10
CA ASN A 4 -20.14 9.44 4.11
C ASN A 4 -20.13 7.94 4.43
N GLN A 5 -21.31 7.31 4.49
CA GLN A 5 -21.42 5.89 4.80
C GLN A 5 -20.87 5.01 3.67
N SER A 6 -21.09 5.41 2.42
CA SER A 6 -20.47 4.75 1.25
C SER A 6 -18.94 4.90 1.24
N LEU A 7 -18.43 6.11 1.50
CA LEU A 7 -16.99 6.39 1.57
C LEU A 7 -16.30 5.61 2.71
N SER A 8 -16.87 5.61 3.91
CA SER A 8 -16.39 4.82 5.05
C SER A 8 -16.35 3.32 4.73
N GLN A 9 -17.39 2.79 4.09
CA GLN A 9 -17.43 1.38 3.72
C GLN A 9 -16.38 1.03 2.67
N GLY A 10 -16.20 1.87 1.65
CA GLY A 10 -15.17 1.71 0.63
C GLY A 10 -13.76 1.71 1.23
N LEU A 11 -13.46 2.71 2.06
CA LEU A 11 -12.18 2.82 2.76
C LEU A 11 -11.92 1.62 3.69
N LYS A 12 -12.96 1.15 4.40
CA LYS A 12 -12.87 -0.02 5.29
C LYS A 12 -12.49 -1.28 4.52
N ARG A 13 -13.14 -1.48 3.37
CA ARG A 13 -12.89 -2.64 2.50
C ARG A 13 -11.46 -2.59 1.98
N THR A 14 -11.01 -1.45 1.46
CA THR A 14 -9.62 -1.30 0.97
C THR A 14 -8.59 -1.56 2.06
N TYR A 15 -8.74 -0.94 3.24
CA TYR A 15 -7.80 -1.13 4.35
C TYR A 15 -7.78 -2.59 4.82
N LYS A 16 -8.95 -3.22 4.98
CA LYS A 16 -9.06 -4.64 5.36
C LYS A 16 -8.39 -5.55 4.32
N SER A 17 -8.59 -5.30 3.03
CA SER A 17 -7.96 -6.07 1.97
C SER A 17 -6.45 -5.84 1.91
N GLY A 18 -5.98 -4.62 2.16
CA GLY A 18 -4.55 -4.31 2.33
C GLY A 18 -3.91 -5.08 3.48
N LEU A 19 -4.54 -5.08 4.66
CA LEU A 19 -4.07 -5.87 5.80
C LEU A 19 -4.08 -7.38 5.53
N LYS A 20 -5.11 -7.90 4.86
CA LYS A 20 -5.20 -9.32 4.51
C LYS A 20 -4.13 -9.72 3.51
N SER A 21 -3.94 -8.93 2.46
CA SER A 21 -2.93 -9.17 1.42
C SER A 21 -1.50 -9.01 1.96
N PHE A 22 -1.25 -8.05 2.85
CA PHE A 22 0.01 -7.96 3.61
C PHE A 22 0.34 -9.28 4.31
N LYS A 23 -0.59 -9.80 5.13
CA LYS A 23 -0.39 -11.08 5.82
C LYS A 23 -0.17 -12.23 4.86
N GLN A 24 -0.92 -12.26 3.76
CA GLN A 24 -0.78 -13.31 2.74
C GLN A 24 0.54 -13.24 1.98
N ALA A 25 1.05 -12.04 1.67
CA ALA A 25 2.33 -11.84 1.00
C ALA A 25 3.47 -12.49 1.82
N TYR A 26 3.54 -12.22 3.12
CA TYR A 26 4.58 -12.81 3.99
C TYR A 26 4.30 -14.25 4.43
N TYR A 27 3.05 -14.72 4.35
CA TYR A 27 2.74 -16.14 4.56
C TYR A 27 3.13 -16.99 3.35
N LYS A 28 2.85 -16.52 2.13
CA LYS A 28 3.09 -17.28 0.90
C LYS A 28 4.47 -17.05 0.28
N GLY A 29 5.02 -15.85 0.42
CA GLY A 29 6.29 -15.46 -0.22
C GLY A 29 6.25 -15.39 -1.76
N SER A 30 5.07 -15.45 -2.38
CA SER A 30 4.95 -15.53 -3.84
C SER A 30 4.82 -14.15 -4.50
N VAL A 31 5.32 -14.03 -5.74
CA VAL A 31 5.22 -12.81 -6.56
C VAL A 31 3.76 -12.33 -6.66
N ASP A 32 2.82 -13.24 -6.90
CA ASP A 32 1.40 -12.89 -7.00
C ASP A 32 0.83 -12.34 -5.70
N ALA A 33 1.25 -12.87 -4.54
CA ALA A 33 0.77 -12.40 -3.25
C ALA A 33 1.28 -10.97 -2.95
N PHE A 34 2.55 -10.69 -3.27
CA PHE A 34 3.11 -9.33 -3.19
C PHE A 34 2.48 -8.38 -4.21
N HIS A 35 2.17 -8.86 -5.42
CA HIS A 35 1.49 -8.07 -6.44
C HIS A 35 0.06 -7.68 -6.04
N GLU A 36 -0.71 -8.60 -5.47
CA GLU A 36 -2.04 -8.26 -4.93
C GLU A 36 -1.96 -7.29 -3.75
N TRP A 37 -0.95 -7.45 -2.88
CA TRP A 37 -0.74 -6.49 -1.80
C TRP A 37 -0.44 -5.09 -2.33
N ARG A 38 0.42 -4.97 -3.35
CA ARG A 38 0.73 -3.70 -4.03
C ARG A 38 -0.52 -3.01 -4.56
N LYS A 39 -1.43 -3.74 -5.22
CA LYS A 39 -2.70 -3.17 -5.72
C LYS A 39 -3.51 -2.52 -4.60
N HIS A 40 -3.64 -3.20 -3.46
CA HIS A 40 -4.36 -2.66 -2.32
C HIS A 40 -3.67 -1.47 -1.66
N VAL A 41 -2.34 -1.47 -1.56
CA VAL A 41 -1.56 -0.31 -1.10
C VAL A 41 -1.80 0.90 -2.01
N LYS A 42 -1.75 0.73 -3.34
CA LYS A 42 -2.05 1.81 -4.30
C LYS A 42 -3.48 2.33 -4.16
N HIS A 43 -4.46 1.45 -4.00
CA HIS A 43 -5.85 1.89 -3.77
C HIS A 43 -5.99 2.71 -2.49
N LEU A 44 -5.36 2.28 -1.38
CA LEU A 44 -5.39 3.01 -0.12
C LEU A 44 -4.66 4.37 -0.22
N LEU A 45 -3.54 4.41 -0.96
CA LEU A 45 -2.81 5.65 -1.26
C LEU A 45 -3.70 6.66 -1.98
N PHE A 46 -4.42 6.25 -3.03
CA PHE A 46 -5.30 7.17 -3.75
C PHE A 46 -6.47 7.64 -2.90
N GLN A 47 -7.06 6.75 -2.09
CA GLN A 47 -8.13 7.13 -1.17
C GLN A 47 -7.64 8.14 -0.11
N THR A 48 -6.45 7.95 0.45
CA THR A 48 -5.88 8.89 1.45
C THR A 48 -5.52 10.25 0.85
N ARG A 49 -5.11 10.29 -0.43
CA ARG A 49 -4.90 11.56 -1.17
C ARG A 49 -6.21 12.35 -1.32
N ILE A 50 -7.33 11.68 -1.63
CA ILE A 50 -8.66 12.30 -1.71
C ILE A 50 -9.10 12.82 -0.34
N LEU A 51 -8.85 12.06 0.71
CA LEU A 51 -9.17 12.41 2.10
C LEU A 51 -8.28 13.51 2.69
N LYS A 52 -7.35 14.11 1.92
CA LYS A 52 -6.48 15.19 2.42
C LYS A 52 -7.26 16.36 3.04
N THR A 53 -8.51 16.59 2.63
CA THR A 53 -9.35 17.67 3.16
C THR A 53 -9.88 17.42 4.58
N ILE A 54 -9.99 16.16 5.04
CA ILE A 54 -10.57 15.84 6.36
C ILE A 54 -9.65 16.16 7.53
N TRP A 55 -8.34 15.96 7.34
CA TRP A 55 -7.30 16.41 8.25
C TRP A 55 -5.95 16.38 7.52
N GLY A 56 -5.60 17.49 6.89
CA GLY A 56 -4.47 17.56 5.97
C GLY A 56 -3.12 17.09 6.54
N ARG A 57 -2.80 17.44 7.80
CA ARG A 57 -1.52 17.05 8.41
C ARG A 57 -1.40 15.53 8.59
N ILE A 58 -2.44 14.90 9.14
CA ILE A 58 -2.45 13.44 9.38
C ILE A 58 -2.51 12.66 8.06
N MET A 59 -3.36 13.10 7.13
CA MET A 59 -3.50 12.42 5.83
C MET A 59 -2.26 12.55 4.96
N LYS A 60 -1.57 13.69 4.98
CA LYS A 60 -0.27 13.84 4.30
C LYS A 60 0.78 12.88 4.84
N ALA A 61 0.87 12.71 6.16
CA ALA A 61 1.81 11.77 6.77
C ALA A 61 1.52 10.33 6.34
N LEU A 62 0.25 9.89 6.43
CA LEU A 62 -0.15 8.55 5.99
C LEU A 62 0.07 8.34 4.48
N THR A 63 -0.24 9.35 3.66
CA THR A 63 0.02 9.32 2.21
C THR A 63 1.50 9.08 1.93
N LYS A 64 2.41 9.77 2.63
CA LYS A 64 3.86 9.63 2.45
C LYS A 64 4.35 8.21 2.78
N GLU A 65 3.84 7.61 3.86
CA GLU A 65 4.19 6.24 4.24
C GLU A 65 3.65 5.21 3.22
N LEU A 66 2.42 5.41 2.74
CA LEU A 66 1.82 4.56 1.70
C LEU A 66 2.52 4.69 0.35
N ASP A 67 2.99 5.89 0.02
CA ASP A 67 3.77 6.17 -1.19
C ASP A 67 5.11 5.43 -1.13
N ALA A 68 5.86 5.58 -0.03
CA ALA A 68 7.11 4.86 0.18
C ALA A 68 6.92 3.33 0.13
N LEU A 69 5.88 2.80 0.78
CA LEU A 69 5.55 1.37 0.69
C LEU A 69 5.19 0.96 -0.75
N GLY A 70 4.46 1.80 -1.46
CA GLY A 70 4.07 1.58 -2.86
C GLY A 70 5.27 1.53 -3.81
N GLU A 71 6.28 2.37 -3.58
CA GLU A 71 7.53 2.38 -4.35
C GLU A 71 8.33 1.08 -4.12
N LEU A 72 8.53 0.67 -2.87
CA LEU A 72 9.22 -0.60 -2.55
C LEU A 72 8.56 -1.81 -3.22
N LEU A 73 7.21 -1.87 -3.18
CA LEU A 73 6.45 -2.94 -3.82
C LEU A 73 6.47 -2.85 -5.35
N SER A 74 6.63 -1.65 -5.91
CA SER A 74 6.77 -1.44 -7.35
C SER A 74 8.11 -1.96 -7.84
N GLU A 75 9.21 -1.57 -7.18
CA GLU A 75 10.55 -2.06 -7.50
C GLU A 75 10.63 -3.59 -7.37
N HIS A 76 10.03 -4.16 -6.33
CA HIS A 76 9.97 -5.62 -6.15
C HIS A 76 9.25 -6.33 -7.30
N HIS A 77 8.14 -5.76 -7.77
CA HIS A 77 7.38 -6.30 -8.89
C HIS A 77 8.15 -6.21 -10.21
N ASP A 78 8.79 -5.07 -10.48
CA ASP A 78 9.58 -4.85 -11.69
C ASP A 78 10.76 -5.82 -11.75
N LEU A 79 11.41 -6.08 -10.61
CA LEU A 79 12.46 -7.10 -10.50
C LEU A 79 11.94 -8.52 -10.73
N ALA A 80 10.71 -8.84 -10.28
CA ALA A 80 10.10 -10.14 -10.58
C ALA A 80 9.85 -10.32 -12.09
N LEU A 81 9.43 -9.27 -12.79
CA LEU A 81 9.27 -9.27 -14.25
C LEU A 81 10.62 -9.38 -14.97
N LEU A 82 11.63 -8.64 -14.51
CA LEU A 82 12.99 -8.71 -15.03
C LEU A 82 13.56 -10.12 -14.90
N ARG A 83 13.42 -10.74 -13.71
CA ARG A 83 13.82 -12.12 -13.46
C ARG A 83 13.22 -13.07 -14.49
N GLY A 84 11.90 -12.98 -14.71
CA GLY A 84 11.17 -13.82 -15.67
C GLY A 84 11.61 -13.60 -17.12
N THR A 85 11.99 -12.36 -17.48
CA THR A 85 12.53 -12.03 -18.81
C THR A 85 13.93 -12.61 -18.99
N VAL A 86 14.83 -12.39 -18.03
CA VAL A 86 16.22 -12.84 -18.04
C VAL A 86 16.31 -14.37 -18.07
N SER A 87 15.47 -15.07 -17.31
CA SER A 87 15.44 -16.54 -17.31
C SER A 87 15.14 -17.14 -18.70
N LYS A 88 14.44 -16.42 -19.57
CA LYS A 88 14.14 -16.88 -20.94
C LYS A 88 15.31 -16.68 -21.92
N LEU A 89 16.32 -15.90 -21.55
CA LEU A 89 17.51 -15.62 -22.37
C LEU A 89 18.66 -16.61 -22.13
N VAL A 90 18.45 -17.62 -21.27
CA VAL A 90 19.47 -18.59 -20.92
C VAL A 90 19.85 -19.46 -22.14
N SER A 91 21.15 -19.60 -22.35
CA SER A 91 21.75 -20.44 -23.39
C SER A 91 22.98 -21.15 -22.80
N LYS A 92 23.57 -22.09 -23.55
CA LYS A 92 24.78 -22.79 -23.08
C LYS A 92 25.97 -21.85 -22.84
N ASN A 93 26.04 -20.74 -23.59
CA ASN A 93 27.21 -19.85 -23.59
C ASN A 93 27.15 -18.73 -22.53
N ASN A 94 26.00 -18.51 -21.90
CA ASN A 94 25.79 -17.42 -20.93
C ASN A 94 25.13 -17.90 -19.62
N LYS A 95 25.12 -19.22 -19.37
CA LYS A 95 24.36 -19.82 -18.27
C LYS A 95 24.80 -19.28 -16.91
N VAL A 96 26.12 -19.20 -16.68
CA VAL A 96 26.70 -18.77 -15.40
C VAL A 96 26.39 -17.30 -15.12
N GLU A 97 26.47 -16.45 -16.15
CA GLU A 97 26.17 -15.02 -16.07
C GLU A 97 24.69 -14.78 -15.79
N ILE A 98 23.80 -15.51 -16.45
CA ILE A 98 22.35 -15.43 -16.25
C ILE A 98 21.96 -15.91 -14.85
N GLU A 99 22.52 -17.02 -14.38
CA GLU A 99 22.27 -17.53 -13.03
C GLU A 99 22.77 -16.55 -11.96
N SER A 100 23.94 -15.94 -12.17
CA SER A 100 24.49 -14.90 -11.28
C SER A 100 23.59 -13.66 -11.22
N LEU A 101 23.10 -13.19 -12.37
CA LEU A 101 22.17 -12.06 -12.43
C LEU A 101 20.83 -12.39 -11.74
N ILE A 102 20.29 -13.59 -11.93
CA ILE A 102 19.07 -14.04 -11.24
C ILE A 102 19.28 -14.03 -9.71
N ALA A 103 20.42 -14.50 -9.23
CA ALA A 103 20.74 -14.48 -7.81
C ALA A 103 20.78 -13.06 -7.23
N LEU A 104 21.38 -12.11 -7.95
CA LEU A 104 21.40 -10.69 -7.56
C LEU A 104 20.00 -10.07 -7.54
N ILE A 105 19.16 -10.40 -8.54
CA ILE A 105 17.76 -9.95 -8.59
C ILE A 105 16.98 -10.49 -7.38
N ASP A 106 17.11 -11.79 -7.08
CA ASP A 106 16.40 -12.41 -5.96
C ASP A 106 16.89 -11.89 -4.60
N GLN A 107 18.19 -11.60 -4.45
CA GLN A 107 18.74 -10.93 -3.27
C GLN A 107 18.10 -9.54 -3.08
N ARG A 108 18.11 -8.70 -4.11
CA ARG A 108 17.53 -7.36 -4.04
C ARG A 108 16.03 -7.39 -3.71
N ARG A 109 15.29 -8.34 -4.28
CA ARG A 109 13.87 -8.55 -3.94
C ARG A 109 13.70 -8.88 -2.45
N GLY A 110 14.54 -9.74 -1.89
CA GLY A 110 14.53 -10.03 -0.45
C GLY A 110 14.76 -8.79 0.43
N GLU A 111 15.69 -7.92 0.06
CA GLU A 111 15.95 -6.65 0.77
C GLU A 111 14.73 -5.72 0.75
N LEU A 112 14.06 -5.60 -0.41
CA LEU A 112 12.84 -4.80 -0.56
C LEU A 112 11.70 -5.39 0.26
N GLU A 113 11.57 -6.71 0.32
CA GLU A 113 10.55 -7.39 1.14
C GLU A 113 10.76 -7.08 2.63
N VAL A 114 11.99 -7.04 3.13
CA VAL A 114 12.27 -6.67 4.53
C VAL A 114 11.85 -5.22 4.82
N GLN A 115 12.22 -4.28 3.95
CA GLN A 115 11.86 -2.87 4.11
C GLN A 115 10.33 -2.67 4.03
N ALA A 116 9.69 -3.29 3.03
CA ALA A 116 8.24 -3.24 2.85
C ALA A 116 7.52 -3.83 4.08
N ARG A 117 8.09 -4.85 4.74
CA ARG A 117 7.48 -5.48 5.93
C ARG A 117 7.38 -4.49 7.07
N GLN A 118 8.42 -3.71 7.29
CA GLN A 118 8.49 -2.73 8.37
C GLN A 118 7.44 -1.62 8.15
N LEU A 119 7.36 -1.07 6.94
CA LEU A 119 6.35 -0.07 6.59
C LEU A 119 4.93 -0.66 6.62
N GLY A 120 4.73 -1.86 6.07
CA GLY A 120 3.46 -2.57 6.09
C GLY A 120 2.95 -2.81 7.51
N ALA A 121 3.81 -3.24 8.42
CA ALA A 121 3.46 -3.42 9.82
C ALA A 121 2.99 -2.12 10.50
N ARG A 122 3.62 -0.98 10.17
CA ARG A 122 3.22 0.35 10.69
C ARG A 122 1.91 0.83 10.07
N VAL A 123 1.79 0.78 8.74
CA VAL A 123 0.61 1.21 7.99
C VAL A 123 -0.64 0.43 8.40
N PHE A 124 -0.49 -0.89 8.62
CA PHE A 124 -1.60 -1.78 8.94
C PHE A 124 -1.69 -2.17 10.43
N ALA A 125 -1.09 -1.37 11.33
CA ALA A 125 -1.07 -1.64 12.77
C ALA A 125 -2.46 -1.60 13.41
N GLU A 126 -3.36 -0.75 12.90
CA GLU A 126 -4.71 -0.61 13.43
C GLU A 126 -5.63 -1.72 12.92
N THR A 127 -6.64 -2.08 13.72
CA THR A 127 -7.75 -2.89 13.20
C THR A 127 -8.54 -2.08 12.15
N PRO A 128 -9.18 -2.75 11.16
CA PRO A 128 -10.00 -2.03 10.18
C PRO A 128 -11.15 -1.22 10.80
N ARG A 129 -11.62 -1.59 12.00
CA ARG A 129 -12.65 -0.82 12.71
C ARG A 129 -12.06 0.47 13.29
N ALA A 130 -10.93 0.39 13.98
CA ALA A 130 -10.26 1.54 14.57
C ALA A 130 -9.85 2.58 13.51
N PHE A 131 -9.25 2.10 12.41
CA PHE A 131 -8.85 2.96 11.29
C PHE A 131 -10.03 3.78 10.74
N ILE A 132 -11.19 3.15 10.58
CA ILE A 132 -12.37 3.84 10.05
C ILE A 132 -13.01 4.75 11.08
N SER A 133 -13.11 4.32 12.34
CA SER A 133 -13.67 5.14 13.40
C SER A 133 -12.92 6.47 13.56
N ARG A 134 -11.58 6.50 13.48
CA ARG A 134 -10.83 7.77 13.53
C ARG A 134 -11.08 8.65 12.31
N ASN A 135 -11.15 8.07 11.11
CA ASN A 135 -11.42 8.84 9.89
C ASN A 135 -12.85 9.42 9.88
N GLU A 136 -13.83 8.68 10.40
CA GLU A 136 -15.20 9.16 10.57
C GLU A 136 -15.30 10.29 11.58
N ALA A 137 -14.50 10.25 12.65
CA ALA A 137 -14.42 11.35 13.62
C ALA A 137 -13.89 12.62 12.94
N TYR A 138 -12.80 12.52 12.17
CA TYR A 138 -12.24 13.66 11.43
C TYR A 138 -13.26 14.27 10.46
N TRP A 139 -13.99 13.42 9.72
CA TRP A 139 -15.05 13.88 8.81
C TRP A 139 -16.21 14.58 9.55
N LYS A 140 -16.58 14.10 10.74
CA LYS A 140 -17.63 14.74 11.56
C LYS A 140 -17.17 16.12 12.05
N THR A 141 -15.94 16.24 12.53
CA THR A 141 -15.36 17.51 13.00
C THR A 141 -15.23 18.54 11.87
N LEU A 142 -14.72 18.16 10.70
CA LEU A 142 -14.66 19.06 9.55
C LEU A 142 -16.06 19.59 9.18
N ARG A 143 -17.09 18.75 9.24
CA ARG A 143 -18.46 19.17 8.92
C ARG A 143 -19.05 20.14 9.93
N SER A 144 -18.73 20.02 11.22
CA SER A 144 -19.15 21.04 12.19
C SER A 144 -18.42 22.37 11.93
N GLU A 145 -17.11 22.34 11.70
CA GLU A 145 -16.31 23.55 11.40
C GLU A 145 -16.84 24.30 10.17
N VAL A 146 -17.15 23.59 9.08
CA VAL A 146 -17.71 24.21 7.87
C VAL A 146 -19.10 24.80 8.11
N LYS A 147 -19.95 24.12 8.90
CA LYS A 147 -21.28 24.64 9.27
C LYS A 147 -21.17 25.92 10.10
N ASP A 148 -20.30 25.91 11.11
CA ASP A 148 -20.10 27.06 12.01
C ASP A 148 -19.53 28.25 11.23
N ALA A 149 -18.60 28.01 10.29
CA ALA A 149 -18.06 29.04 9.42
C ALA A 149 -19.10 29.64 8.45
N THR A 150 -20.06 28.83 7.98
CA THR A 150 -21.14 29.26 7.08
C THR A 150 -22.24 30.03 7.83
N LEU A 151 -22.45 29.75 9.11
CA LEU A 151 -23.40 30.48 9.97
C LEU A 151 -22.82 31.80 10.49
N ALA A 152 -21.49 31.95 10.47
CA ALA A 152 -20.78 33.16 10.88
C ALA A 152 -20.49 34.14 9.71
N SER A 153 -20.86 33.78 8.47
CA SER A 153 -20.67 34.57 7.24
C SER A 153 -21.99 35.07 6.68
#